data_AF-A0A2N5J332-F1
#
_entry.id   AF-A0A2N5J332-F1
#
_cell.length_a   1.000
_cell.length_b   1.000
_cell.length_c   1.000
_cell.angle_alpha   90.00
_cell.angle_beta   90.00
_cell.angle_gamma   90.00
#
_symmetry.space_group_name_H-M   'P 1'
#
loop_
_entity.id
_entity.type
_entity.pdbx_description
1 polymer ?
#
loop_
_entity_poly.entity_id
_entity_poly.type
_entity_poly.pdbx_seq_one_letter_code
_entity_poly.pdbx_strand_id
1 'polypeptide(L)'
;MTTDAASSLLMVGAHALRQTASRAARIGACALCVAALLVPAACAPSGTAVGDTQGRSPSIAHVGTVRDDAVIGVVGSATAAADSVVLDALADAGIEAVYVSVKDSGASGVSDDSAGSGSAGSGSSSSAAGSDSGDGSVASAAAAARAQQGVHDMVSRVVSLIIIADIDVTADADGWNSALRDARNAGIPVALLSPVHAPADERLYAATLTINDRAADATPIDDAAMTILNDEPHTRRITVSTVK
;
A
#
# COMPACT_ATOMS: atom_id res chain seq x y z
N MET A 1 20.20 -8.43 86.02
CA MET A 1 18.78 -8.75 86.25
C MET A 1 17.99 -7.50 85.88
N THR A 2 17.07 -7.68 84.94
CA THR A 2 16.37 -6.66 84.13
C THR A 2 15.39 -5.81 84.93
N THR A 3 15.34 -4.50 84.65
CA THR A 3 14.30 -3.59 85.14
C THR A 3 14.05 -2.46 84.13
N ASP A 4 12.86 -2.51 83.55
CA ASP A 4 11.86 -1.45 83.31
C ASP A 4 12.14 -0.14 82.52
N ALA A 5 11.05 0.32 81.89
CA ALA A 5 10.70 1.67 81.42
C ALA A 5 10.83 2.00 79.92
N ALA A 6 9.76 1.65 79.20
CA ALA A 6 8.83 2.56 78.53
C ALA A 6 9.32 3.64 77.54
N SER A 7 8.79 3.58 76.32
CA SER A 7 8.15 4.72 75.63
C SER A 7 7.17 4.15 74.61
N SER A 8 5.88 4.18 74.94
CA SER A 8 4.93 5.19 74.46
C SER A 8 4.79 5.19 72.94
N LEU A 9 3.67 4.67 72.43
CA LEU A 9 2.68 5.53 71.77
C LEU A 9 1.46 4.71 71.32
N LEU A 10 0.29 5.17 71.80
CA LEU A 10 -0.91 5.42 71.01
C LEU A 10 -1.34 4.35 69.99
N MET A 11 -2.34 3.58 70.41
CA MET A 11 -3.69 3.69 69.84
C MET A 11 -3.76 3.78 68.31
N VAL A 12 -4.06 2.65 67.68
CA VAL A 12 -5.23 2.42 66.79
C VAL A 12 -4.98 1.04 66.15
N GLY A 13 -5.28 -0.01 66.92
CA GLY A 13 -5.50 -1.34 66.37
C GLY A 13 -6.98 -1.49 66.08
N ALA A 14 -7.34 -1.51 64.79
CA ALA A 14 -8.42 -2.32 64.20
C ALA A 14 -8.86 -1.72 62.85
N HIS A 15 -8.06 -1.89 61.80
CA HIS A 15 -8.58 -1.76 60.43
C HIS A 15 -7.97 -2.75 59.42
N ALA A 16 -7.30 -3.79 59.91
CA ALA A 16 -6.89 -4.94 59.11
C ALA A 16 -7.87 -6.08 59.37
N LEU A 17 -8.40 -6.71 58.31
CA LEU A 17 -9.51 -7.68 58.27
C LEU A 17 -10.92 -7.09 58.24
N ARG A 18 -11.28 -6.43 57.13
CA ARG A 18 -12.64 -6.51 56.53
C ARG A 18 -12.74 -5.78 55.19
N GLN A 19 -11.88 -6.06 54.22
CA GLN A 19 -12.07 -5.55 52.84
C GLN A 19 -11.70 -6.57 51.75
N THR A 20 -11.91 -7.86 52.00
CA THR A 20 -11.82 -8.92 50.97
C THR A 20 -13.16 -9.24 50.31
N ALA A 21 -14.16 -8.35 50.41
CA ALA A 21 -15.51 -8.63 49.93
C ALA A 21 -16.20 -7.40 49.32
N SER A 22 -15.65 -6.84 48.24
CA SER A 22 -16.39 -5.91 47.37
C SER A 22 -15.58 -5.54 46.12
N ARG A 23 -15.26 -6.52 45.28
CA ARG A 23 -14.85 -6.28 43.86
C ARG A 23 -14.92 -7.53 42.97
N ALA A 24 -15.61 -8.59 43.40
CA ALA A 24 -15.73 -9.84 42.67
C ALA A 24 -17.10 -10.02 41.98
N ALA A 25 -17.67 -8.95 41.40
CA ALA A 25 -19.00 -9.03 40.78
C ALA A 25 -19.15 -8.20 39.49
N ARG A 26 -18.07 -8.07 38.68
CA ARG A 26 -18.17 -7.54 37.30
C ARG A 26 -17.19 -8.19 36.32
N ILE A 27 -16.89 -9.48 36.50
CA ILE A 27 -16.12 -10.26 35.52
C ILE A 27 -16.75 -11.64 35.47
N GLY A 28 -17.63 -11.90 34.51
CA GLY A 28 -18.28 -13.20 34.39
C GLY A 28 -19.48 -13.24 33.46
N ALA A 29 -19.49 -12.46 32.38
CA ALA A 29 -20.51 -12.59 31.33
C ALA A 29 -20.04 -11.96 30.02
N CYS A 30 -18.85 -12.34 29.52
CA CYS A 30 -18.43 -12.08 28.13
C CYS A 30 -17.23 -12.98 27.74
N ALA A 31 -17.20 -14.22 28.25
CA ALA A 31 -16.12 -15.18 27.97
C ALA A 31 -16.56 -16.32 27.04
N LEU A 32 -17.52 -16.06 26.13
CA LEU A 32 -18.02 -17.09 25.20
C LEU A 32 -18.28 -16.61 23.76
N CYS A 33 -18.04 -15.34 23.42
CA CYS A 33 -18.32 -14.82 22.07
C CYS A 33 -17.09 -14.26 21.31
N VAL A 34 -15.88 -14.32 21.87
CA VAL A 34 -14.68 -13.69 21.25
C VAL A 34 -13.73 -14.69 20.58
N ALA A 35 -14.01 -16.01 20.65
CA ALA A 35 -13.18 -17.02 20.00
C ALA A 35 -13.59 -17.36 18.55
N ALA A 36 -14.55 -16.63 17.95
CA ALA A 36 -15.13 -16.99 16.65
C ALA A 36 -14.92 -15.94 15.53
N LEU A 37 -14.14 -14.88 15.74
CA LEU A 37 -14.01 -13.79 14.75
C LEU A 37 -12.58 -13.43 14.31
N LEU A 38 -11.57 -14.28 14.57
CA LEU A 38 -10.17 -13.94 14.27
C LEU A 38 -9.51 -14.84 13.22
N VAL A 39 -10.22 -15.13 12.12
CA VAL A 39 -9.54 -15.50 10.88
C VAL A 39 -10.25 -14.78 9.74
N PRO A 40 -9.82 -13.56 9.35
CA PRO A 40 -9.99 -13.19 7.96
C PRO A 40 -9.18 -14.21 7.16
N ALA A 41 -9.85 -15.27 6.70
CA ALA A 41 -9.31 -16.10 5.64
C ALA A 41 -9.34 -15.19 4.41
N ALA A 42 -8.29 -14.38 4.25
CA ALA A 42 -8.07 -13.65 3.01
C ALA A 42 -8.19 -14.68 1.88
N CYS A 43 -9.03 -14.40 0.89
CA CYS A 43 -9.18 -15.21 -0.31
C CYS A 43 -7.92 -15.19 -1.20
N ALA A 44 -6.73 -15.05 -0.60
CA ALA A 44 -5.47 -15.15 -1.30
C ALA A 44 -5.18 -16.63 -1.57
N PRO A 45 -5.09 -17.06 -2.85
CA PRO A 45 -4.57 -18.38 -3.18
C PRO A 45 -3.16 -18.48 -2.60
N SER A 46 -2.89 -19.48 -1.77
CA SER A 46 -1.51 -19.73 -1.32
C SER A 46 -0.73 -20.37 -2.49
N GLY A 47 0.43 -19.78 -2.82
CA GLY A 47 1.38 -20.40 -3.73
C GLY A 47 1.27 -20.09 -5.24
N THR A 48 0.32 -19.26 -5.69
CA THR A 48 0.20 -18.78 -7.09
C THR A 48 0.13 -17.26 -7.14
N ALA A 49 0.52 -16.58 -8.23
CA ALA A 49 0.36 -15.13 -8.31
C ALA A 49 -1.14 -14.73 -8.36
N VAL A 50 -1.44 -13.48 -8.03
CA VAL A 50 -2.76 -12.90 -8.36
C VAL A 50 -2.83 -12.80 -9.88
N GLY A 51 -3.89 -13.31 -10.51
CA GLY A 51 -3.96 -13.39 -11.98
C GLY A 51 -3.50 -14.72 -12.60
N ASP A 52 -3.03 -15.69 -11.80
CA ASP A 52 -2.61 -17.03 -12.26
C ASP A 52 -3.71 -18.10 -12.03
N THR A 53 -4.97 -17.71 -11.80
CA THR A 53 -6.07 -18.66 -11.52
C THR A 53 -6.71 -19.26 -12.78
N GLN A 54 -6.25 -18.83 -13.95
CA GLN A 54 -6.68 -19.23 -15.30
C GLN A 54 -6.56 -20.73 -15.59
N GLY A 55 -5.66 -21.44 -14.90
CA GLY A 55 -5.46 -22.88 -15.03
C GLY A 55 -6.46 -23.73 -14.23
N ARG A 56 -7.33 -23.12 -13.43
CA ARG A 56 -8.38 -23.81 -12.67
C ARG A 56 -9.73 -23.44 -13.25
N SER A 57 -10.56 -24.42 -13.55
CA SER A 57 -11.97 -24.15 -13.87
C SER A 57 -12.63 -23.49 -12.65
N PRO A 58 -13.16 -22.26 -12.78
CA PRO A 58 -13.84 -21.63 -11.67
C PRO A 58 -15.10 -22.44 -11.35
N SER A 59 -15.35 -22.70 -10.06
CA SER A 59 -16.57 -23.41 -9.64
C SER A 59 -17.84 -22.59 -9.89
N ILE A 60 -17.68 -21.27 -10.08
CA ILE A 60 -18.72 -20.27 -10.36
C ILE A 60 -18.09 -19.21 -11.28
N ALA A 61 -18.70 -18.95 -12.44
CA ALA A 61 -18.27 -17.85 -13.30
C ALA A 61 -18.61 -16.51 -12.63
N HIS A 62 -17.60 -15.69 -12.37
CA HIS A 62 -17.81 -14.29 -11.99
C HIS A 62 -18.11 -13.47 -13.25
N VAL A 63 -19.01 -12.49 -13.16
CA VAL A 63 -19.13 -11.46 -14.19
C VAL A 63 -17.86 -10.62 -14.10
N GLY A 64 -17.09 -10.55 -15.18
CA GLY A 64 -15.87 -9.74 -15.23
C GLY A 64 -16.16 -8.26 -15.02
N THR A 65 -15.13 -7.51 -14.65
CA THR A 65 -15.21 -6.05 -14.51
C THR A 65 -15.36 -5.41 -15.90
N VAL A 66 -16.25 -4.43 -16.00
CA VAL A 66 -16.42 -3.61 -17.20
C VAL A 66 -15.52 -2.37 -17.07
N ARG A 67 -15.06 -1.82 -18.20
CA ARG A 67 -14.13 -0.67 -18.22
C ARG A 67 -14.63 0.52 -17.40
N ASP A 68 -15.93 0.82 -17.45
CA ASP A 68 -16.54 1.93 -16.72
C ASP A 68 -16.59 1.72 -15.19
N ASP A 69 -16.49 0.47 -14.73
CA ASP A 69 -16.47 0.11 -13.30
C ASP A 69 -15.03 -0.07 -12.77
N ALA A 70 -14.03 -0.04 -13.66
CA ALA A 70 -12.63 -0.25 -13.30
C ALA A 70 -11.98 1.06 -12.85
N VAL A 71 -11.44 1.06 -11.64
CA VAL A 71 -10.60 2.14 -11.12
C VAL A 71 -9.17 1.63 -11.06
N ILE A 72 -8.28 2.16 -11.90
CA ILE A 72 -6.88 1.78 -11.94
C ILE A 72 -6.05 2.74 -11.11
N GLY A 73 -5.36 2.23 -10.09
CA GLY A 73 -4.33 2.98 -9.38
C GLY A 73 -3.03 2.98 -10.19
N VAL A 74 -2.48 4.15 -10.50
CA VAL A 74 -1.16 4.30 -11.12
C VAL A 74 -0.21 4.93 -10.12
N VAL A 75 0.82 4.18 -9.74
CA VAL A 75 1.96 4.69 -8.96
C VAL A 75 3.05 5.07 -9.97
N GLY A 76 3.28 6.38 -10.06
CA GLY A 76 4.13 6.99 -11.07
C GLY A 76 5.60 6.64 -10.93
N SER A 77 6.34 6.96 -11.98
CA SER A 77 7.80 6.82 -12.02
C SER A 77 8.49 8.06 -11.45
N ALA A 78 9.83 8.05 -11.44
CA ALA A 78 10.60 9.28 -11.28
C ALA A 78 10.37 10.29 -12.43
N THR A 79 9.76 9.84 -13.55
CA THR A 79 9.64 10.57 -14.81
C THR A 79 8.16 10.77 -15.20
N ALA A 80 7.51 11.78 -14.61
CA ALA A 80 6.08 12.07 -14.79
C ALA A 80 5.58 12.16 -16.26
N ALA A 81 6.45 12.48 -17.23
CA ALA A 81 6.09 12.52 -18.65
C ALA A 81 5.81 11.14 -19.26
N ALA A 82 6.43 10.07 -18.74
CA ALA A 82 6.11 8.70 -19.17
C ALA A 82 4.75 8.28 -18.60
N ASP A 83 4.45 8.72 -17.38
CA ASP A 83 3.18 8.41 -16.70
C ASP A 83 1.99 9.04 -17.42
N SER A 84 2.12 10.29 -17.92
CA SER A 84 1.01 10.99 -18.59
C SER A 84 0.53 10.25 -19.85
N VAL A 85 1.44 9.64 -20.62
CA VAL A 85 1.08 8.89 -21.82
C VAL A 85 0.22 7.67 -21.48
N VAL A 86 0.51 7.00 -20.35
CA VAL A 86 -0.30 5.88 -19.86
C VAL A 86 -1.65 6.36 -19.35
N LEU A 87 -1.66 7.46 -18.59
CA LEU A 87 -2.90 8.06 -18.08
C LEU A 87 -3.82 8.51 -19.22
N ASP A 88 -3.26 9.14 -20.26
CA ASP A 88 -3.99 9.55 -21.45
C ASP A 88 -4.56 8.33 -22.19
N ALA A 89 -3.77 7.26 -22.35
CA ALA A 89 -4.24 6.03 -23.00
C ALA A 89 -5.39 5.34 -22.24
N LEU A 90 -5.35 5.35 -20.90
CA LEU A 90 -6.44 4.84 -20.06
C LEU A 90 -7.69 5.73 -20.15
N ALA A 91 -7.51 7.06 -20.12
CA ALA A 91 -8.59 8.02 -20.25
C ALA A 91 -9.27 7.93 -21.63
N ASP A 92 -8.50 7.80 -22.71
CA ASP A 92 -9.00 7.60 -24.07
C ASP A 92 -9.78 6.27 -24.22
N ALA A 93 -9.49 5.29 -23.36
CA ALA A 93 -10.23 4.03 -23.27
C ALA A 93 -11.48 4.10 -22.36
N GLY A 94 -11.72 5.24 -21.70
CA GLY A 94 -12.81 5.43 -20.76
C GLY A 94 -12.57 4.81 -19.38
N ILE A 95 -11.32 4.46 -19.03
CA ILE A 95 -10.98 3.85 -17.74
C ILE A 95 -10.57 4.94 -16.75
N GLU A 96 -11.15 4.93 -15.55
CA GLU A 96 -10.77 5.86 -14.48
C GLU A 96 -9.40 5.50 -13.91
N ALA A 97 -8.52 6.49 -13.79
CA ALA A 97 -7.20 6.32 -13.19
C ALA A 97 -6.99 7.24 -11.98
N VAL A 98 -6.56 6.66 -10.86
CA VAL A 98 -6.07 7.40 -9.68
C VAL A 98 -4.55 7.43 -9.77
N TYR A 99 -3.94 8.61 -9.79
CA TYR A 99 -2.49 8.76 -9.91
C TYR A 99 -1.82 9.19 -8.60
N VAL A 100 -0.70 8.56 -8.26
CA VAL A 100 0.21 8.99 -7.19
C VAL A 100 1.58 9.27 -7.79
N SER A 101 2.05 10.52 -7.65
CA SER A 101 3.39 10.89 -8.09
C SER A 101 4.44 10.50 -7.06
N VAL A 102 5.55 9.93 -7.53
CA VAL A 102 6.68 9.49 -6.71
C VAL A 102 7.82 10.52 -6.73
N LYS A 103 7.77 11.47 -7.67
CA LYS A 103 8.77 12.53 -7.80
C LYS A 103 8.79 13.39 -6.54
N ASP A 104 10.01 13.72 -6.10
CA ASP A 104 10.22 14.70 -5.04
C ASP A 104 9.68 16.05 -5.53
N SER A 105 8.45 16.34 -5.13
CA SER A 105 7.82 17.62 -5.39
C SER A 105 8.37 18.56 -4.33
N GLY A 106 9.60 19.03 -4.54
CA GLY A 106 10.02 20.30 -3.95
C GLY A 106 8.94 21.31 -4.33
N ALA A 107 8.17 21.72 -3.32
CA ALA A 107 6.98 22.58 -3.40
C ALA A 107 6.83 23.31 -4.74
N SER A 108 5.97 22.79 -5.61
CA SER A 108 5.57 23.41 -6.88
C SER A 108 4.07 23.16 -6.99
N GLY A 109 3.11 24.04 -6.70
CA GLY A 109 3.05 25.46 -6.41
C GLY A 109 1.73 25.95 -7.01
N VAL A 110 0.78 26.45 -6.21
CA VAL A 110 -0.23 27.39 -6.70
C VAL A 110 -0.55 28.40 -5.59
N SER A 111 0.01 29.60 -5.76
CA SER A 111 -0.48 30.81 -5.13
C SER A 111 -1.67 31.28 -5.96
N ASP A 112 -2.87 30.97 -5.47
CA ASP A 112 -4.07 31.72 -5.84
C ASP A 112 -4.22 32.89 -4.86
N ASP A 113 -4.23 34.10 -5.40
CA ASP A 113 -4.55 35.33 -4.70
C ASP A 113 -5.91 35.23 -4.00
N SER A 114 -5.91 35.17 -2.67
CA SER A 114 -7.02 35.62 -1.83
C SER A 114 -6.55 35.90 -0.41
N ALA A 115 -6.70 37.17 -0.02
CA ALA A 115 -6.41 37.71 1.29
C ALA A 115 -7.20 37.00 2.41
N GLY A 116 -6.54 36.67 3.53
CA GLY A 116 -7.23 36.16 4.71
C GLY A 116 -6.37 35.65 5.88
N SER A 117 -5.69 36.57 6.58
CA SER A 117 -5.40 36.59 8.04
C SER A 117 -5.01 35.31 8.84
N GLY A 118 -3.78 35.34 9.40
CA GLY A 118 -3.37 34.71 10.69
C GLY A 118 -2.94 33.24 10.58
N SER A 119 -1.95 32.70 11.29
CA SER A 119 -1.10 33.13 12.40
C SER A 119 0.14 32.21 12.41
N ALA A 120 1.24 32.69 12.96
CA ALA A 120 2.54 32.04 13.05
C ALA A 120 2.52 30.61 13.61
N GLY A 121 3.32 29.73 12.99
CA GLY A 121 3.77 28.46 13.55
C GLY A 121 5.21 28.22 13.11
N SER A 122 6.16 28.50 14.01
CA SER A 122 7.58 28.22 13.81
C SER A 122 7.82 26.71 13.79
N GLY A 123 8.15 26.16 12.63
CA GLY A 123 8.71 24.82 12.47
C GLY A 123 10.14 24.93 11.97
N SER A 124 11.10 24.57 12.82
CA SER A 124 12.53 24.61 12.53
C SER A 124 12.88 23.70 11.35
N SER A 125 13.22 24.27 10.20
CA SER A 125 13.93 23.56 9.14
C SER A 125 15.42 23.87 9.24
N SER A 126 16.19 22.97 9.85
CA SER A 126 17.64 22.99 9.73
C SER A 126 18.02 22.44 8.36
N SER A 127 18.10 23.32 7.36
CA SER A 127 18.70 23.02 6.06
C SER A 127 20.23 23.07 6.20
N ALA A 128 20.85 21.92 6.47
CA ALA A 128 22.27 21.74 6.21
C ALA A 128 22.43 21.42 4.71
N ALA A 129 22.79 22.44 3.94
CA ALA A 129 23.26 22.27 2.58
C ALA A 129 24.59 21.50 2.62
N GLY A 130 24.56 20.26 2.16
CA GLY A 130 25.73 19.45 1.86
C GLY A 130 25.50 18.79 0.51
N SER A 131 26.08 19.34 -0.55
CA SER A 131 26.17 18.67 -1.84
C SER A 131 27.25 17.60 -1.72
N ASP A 132 26.84 16.35 -1.55
CA ASP A 132 27.71 15.18 -1.66
C ASP A 132 27.13 14.25 -2.73
N SER A 133 27.96 13.88 -3.71
CA SER A 133 27.60 13.06 -4.87
C SER A 133 27.40 11.57 -4.54
N GLY A 134 26.92 11.28 -3.32
CA GLY A 134 26.34 10.00 -2.90
C GLY A 134 24.81 9.99 -2.94
N ASP A 135 24.17 11.03 -3.50
CA ASP A 135 22.72 11.28 -3.39
C ASP A 135 21.81 10.30 -4.14
N GLY A 136 22.33 9.60 -5.16
CA GLY A 136 21.48 8.80 -6.05
C GLY A 136 20.77 7.63 -5.35
N SER A 137 21.45 6.98 -4.39
CA SER A 137 20.89 5.86 -3.62
C SER A 137 19.88 6.31 -2.56
N VAL A 138 20.06 7.50 -1.98
CA VAL A 138 19.09 8.03 -0.99
C VAL A 138 17.87 8.62 -1.67
N ALA A 139 18.06 9.25 -2.84
CA ALA A 139 16.95 9.71 -3.68
C ALA A 139 16.12 8.51 -4.21
N SER A 140 16.76 7.42 -4.63
CA SER A 140 16.05 6.21 -5.08
C SER A 140 15.33 5.51 -3.93
N ALA A 141 15.91 5.43 -2.73
CA ALA A 141 15.24 4.88 -1.55
C ALA A 141 14.04 5.75 -1.11
N ALA A 142 14.17 7.07 -1.13
CA ALA A 142 13.05 7.97 -0.81
C ALA A 142 11.95 7.91 -1.87
N ALA A 143 12.30 7.77 -3.15
CA ALA A 143 11.33 7.49 -4.22
C ALA A 143 10.64 6.14 -3.98
N ALA A 144 11.38 5.08 -3.67
CA ALA A 144 10.83 3.77 -3.35
C ALA A 144 9.84 3.86 -2.17
N ALA A 145 10.19 4.54 -1.08
CA ALA A 145 9.29 4.73 0.07
C ALA A 145 7.99 5.48 -0.29
N ARG A 146 8.06 6.52 -1.13
CA ARG A 146 6.86 7.23 -1.61
C ARG A 146 6.00 6.35 -2.51
N ALA A 147 6.63 5.58 -3.41
CA ALA A 147 5.93 4.65 -4.29
C ALA A 147 5.23 3.55 -3.49
N GLN A 148 5.93 2.98 -2.50
CA GLN A 148 5.36 2.01 -1.56
C GLN A 148 4.17 2.62 -0.82
N GLN A 149 4.28 3.83 -0.28
CA GLN A 149 3.15 4.52 0.35
C GLN A 149 1.99 4.68 -0.64
N GLY A 150 2.27 5.04 -1.90
CA GLY A 150 1.28 5.10 -2.97
C GLY A 150 0.54 3.77 -3.16
N VAL A 151 1.22 2.63 -3.12
CA VAL A 151 0.58 1.29 -3.16
C VAL A 151 -0.37 1.12 -1.97
N HIS A 152 0.03 1.46 -0.75
CA HIS A 152 -0.82 1.35 0.44
C HIS A 152 -2.05 2.28 0.36
N ASP A 153 -1.89 3.47 -0.21
CA ASP A 153 -2.99 4.40 -0.44
C ASP A 153 -3.99 3.84 -1.47
N MET A 154 -3.50 3.21 -2.54
CA MET A 154 -4.35 2.53 -3.53
C MET A 154 -5.10 1.33 -2.93
N VAL A 155 -4.44 0.56 -2.07
CA VAL A 155 -5.08 -0.54 -1.32
C VAL A 155 -6.19 -0.01 -0.44
N SER A 156 -5.95 1.09 0.28
CA SER A 156 -6.94 1.73 1.15
C SER A 156 -8.13 2.29 0.37
N ARG A 157 -7.91 2.69 -0.88
CA ARG A 157 -8.94 3.16 -1.82
C ARG A 157 -9.70 2.03 -2.50
N VAL A 158 -9.24 0.78 -2.36
CA VAL A 158 -9.83 -0.41 -3.00
C VAL A 158 -9.92 -0.26 -4.52
N VAL A 159 -8.81 0.16 -5.14
CA VAL A 159 -8.72 0.19 -6.61
C VAL A 159 -8.81 -1.22 -7.19
N SER A 160 -9.23 -1.33 -8.45
CA SER A 160 -9.41 -2.59 -9.16
C SER A 160 -8.07 -3.22 -9.57
N LEU A 161 -7.08 -2.41 -9.93
CA LEU A 161 -5.75 -2.82 -10.38
C LEU A 161 -4.73 -1.73 -9.96
N ILE A 162 -3.51 -2.12 -9.59
CA ILE A 162 -2.40 -1.18 -9.37
C ILE A 162 -1.36 -1.37 -10.48
N ILE A 163 -1.03 -0.30 -11.20
CA ILE A 163 0.11 -0.23 -12.13
C ILE A 163 1.23 0.55 -11.44
N ILE A 164 2.43 -0.04 -11.36
CA ILE A 164 3.60 0.60 -10.76
C ILE A 164 4.65 0.80 -11.84
N ALA A 165 5.00 2.06 -12.11
CA ALA A 165 6.01 2.41 -13.10
C ALA A 165 7.43 2.37 -12.51
N ASP A 166 8.40 1.90 -13.31
CA ASP A 166 9.84 1.95 -13.05
C ASP A 166 10.26 1.40 -11.67
N ILE A 167 9.56 0.39 -11.16
CA ILE A 167 9.90 -0.23 -9.87
C ILE A 167 11.36 -0.71 -9.87
N ASP A 168 12.08 -0.36 -8.80
CA ASP A 168 13.42 -0.87 -8.51
C ASP A 168 13.40 -1.50 -7.12
N VAL A 169 13.28 -2.83 -7.07
CA VAL A 169 13.31 -3.54 -5.78
C VAL A 169 14.64 -3.48 -5.08
N THR A 170 15.73 -3.14 -5.78
CA THR A 170 17.06 -3.05 -5.17
C THR A 170 17.22 -1.81 -4.29
N ALA A 171 16.37 -0.79 -4.49
CA ALA A 171 16.35 0.41 -3.67
C ALA A 171 15.81 0.15 -2.24
N ASP A 172 14.85 -0.78 -2.11
CA ASP A 172 14.31 -1.24 -0.81
C ASP A 172 13.50 -2.54 -0.96
N ALA A 173 14.18 -3.69 -0.91
CA ALA A 173 13.57 -4.99 -1.18
C ALA A 173 12.50 -5.38 -0.15
N ASP A 174 12.73 -5.07 1.14
CA ASP A 174 11.82 -5.45 2.22
C ASP A 174 10.55 -4.60 2.17
N GLY A 175 10.68 -3.29 1.98
CA GLY A 175 9.51 -2.40 1.83
C GLY A 175 8.66 -2.75 0.61
N TRP A 176 9.29 -3.07 -0.53
CA TRP A 176 8.57 -3.52 -1.72
C TRP A 176 7.87 -4.86 -1.51
N ASN A 177 8.53 -5.83 -0.87
CA ASN A 177 7.90 -7.10 -0.55
C ASN A 177 6.71 -6.91 0.41
N SER A 178 6.78 -5.99 1.37
CA SER A 178 5.64 -5.66 2.23
C SER A 178 4.49 -5.04 1.43
N ALA A 179 4.74 -3.97 0.68
CA ALA A 179 3.71 -3.24 -0.08
C ALA A 179 2.98 -4.14 -1.09
N LEU A 180 3.72 -4.98 -1.82
CA LEU A 180 3.14 -5.91 -2.79
C LEU A 180 2.37 -7.05 -2.12
N ARG A 181 2.82 -7.51 -0.94
CA ARG A 181 2.05 -8.49 -0.14
C ARG A 181 0.75 -7.89 0.36
N ASP A 182 0.74 -6.64 0.77
CA ASP A 182 -0.47 -5.96 1.23
C ASP A 182 -1.48 -5.81 0.09
N ALA A 183 -1.04 -5.37 -1.09
CA ALA A 183 -1.89 -5.33 -2.29
C ALA A 183 -2.46 -6.72 -2.64
N ARG A 184 -1.61 -7.74 -2.66
CA ARG A 184 -2.02 -9.14 -2.89
C ARG A 184 -3.02 -9.63 -1.84
N ASN A 185 -2.79 -9.35 -0.56
CA ASN A 185 -3.65 -9.79 0.53
C ASN A 185 -5.02 -9.10 0.47
N ALA A 186 -5.08 -7.87 -0.06
CA ALA A 186 -6.30 -7.17 -0.39
C ALA A 186 -7.01 -7.70 -1.64
N GLY A 187 -6.40 -8.64 -2.38
CA GLY A 187 -6.94 -9.20 -3.62
C GLY A 187 -6.79 -8.27 -4.83
N ILE A 188 -5.94 -7.23 -4.73
CA ILE A 188 -5.74 -6.26 -5.80
C ILE A 188 -4.57 -6.73 -6.68
N PRO A 189 -4.80 -7.02 -7.97
CA PRO A 189 -3.72 -7.36 -8.89
C PRO A 189 -2.76 -6.17 -9.07
N VAL A 190 -1.47 -6.48 -9.23
CA VAL A 190 -0.42 -5.48 -9.46
C VAL A 190 0.27 -5.77 -10.80
N ALA A 191 0.33 -4.78 -11.69
CA ALA A 191 1.12 -4.84 -12.92
C ALA A 191 2.34 -3.92 -12.80
N LEU A 192 3.51 -4.41 -13.23
CA LEU A 192 4.76 -3.65 -13.19
C LEU A 192 5.03 -3.08 -14.57
N LEU A 193 4.95 -1.76 -14.73
CA LEU A 193 5.21 -1.09 -15.98
C LEU A 193 6.70 -0.73 -16.08
N SER A 194 7.37 -1.31 -17.08
CA SER A 194 8.78 -1.10 -17.39
C SER A 194 9.69 -1.17 -16.14
N PRO A 195 9.62 -2.25 -15.33
CA PRO A 195 10.39 -2.34 -14.10
C PRO A 195 11.90 -2.23 -14.38
N VAL A 196 12.63 -1.48 -13.55
CA VAL A 196 14.10 -1.44 -13.58
C VAL A 196 14.66 -2.75 -13.02
N HIS A 197 14.20 -3.12 -11.83
CA HIS A 197 14.44 -4.43 -11.22
C HIS A 197 13.14 -4.95 -10.62
N ALA A 198 12.61 -6.03 -11.20
CA ALA A 198 11.40 -6.67 -10.71
C ALA A 198 11.68 -7.52 -9.44
N PRO A 199 10.67 -7.70 -8.56
CA PRO A 199 10.77 -8.63 -7.44
C PRO A 199 11.07 -10.06 -7.92
N ALA A 200 11.98 -10.76 -7.24
CA ALA A 200 12.31 -12.15 -7.55
C ALA A 200 11.15 -13.13 -7.25
N ASP A 201 10.30 -12.80 -6.27
CA ASP A 201 9.08 -13.56 -6.02
C ASP A 201 7.99 -13.13 -6.99
N GLU A 202 7.85 -13.90 -8.06
CA GLU A 202 6.83 -13.67 -9.08
C GLU A 202 5.40 -13.79 -8.52
N ARG A 203 5.19 -14.33 -7.33
CA ARG A 203 3.83 -14.36 -6.75
C ARG A 203 3.32 -12.96 -6.39
N LEU A 204 4.19 -11.97 -6.26
CA LEU A 204 3.83 -10.65 -5.75
C LEU A 204 3.15 -9.72 -6.76
N TYR A 205 3.15 -10.06 -8.04
CA TYR A 205 2.56 -9.25 -9.10
C TYR A 205 1.87 -10.14 -10.14
N ALA A 206 1.00 -9.59 -10.97
CA ALA A 206 0.21 -10.29 -11.98
C ALA A 206 0.91 -10.31 -13.36
N ALA A 207 1.53 -9.21 -13.75
CA ALA A 207 2.27 -9.14 -15.00
C ALA A 207 3.34 -8.05 -14.97
N THR A 208 4.28 -8.13 -15.90
CA THR A 208 5.11 -6.99 -16.29
C THR A 208 4.63 -6.49 -17.65
N LEU A 209 4.52 -5.18 -17.79
CA LEU A 209 4.15 -4.48 -18.99
C LEU A 209 5.38 -3.76 -19.52
N THR A 210 5.69 -3.88 -20.80
CA THR A 210 6.80 -3.14 -21.44
C THR A 210 6.24 -2.32 -22.58
N ILE A 211 6.38 -1.00 -22.51
CA ILE A 211 5.88 -0.11 -23.56
C ILE A 211 6.75 -0.26 -24.81
N ASN A 212 6.11 -0.57 -25.93
CA ASN A 212 6.72 -0.52 -27.25
C ASN A 212 5.67 -0.20 -28.33
N ASP A 213 5.43 1.09 -28.55
CA ASP A 213 4.45 1.58 -29.54
C ASP A 213 4.83 1.28 -31.00
N ARG A 214 6.03 0.74 -31.23
CA ARG A 214 6.48 0.35 -32.57
C ARG A 214 6.32 -1.14 -32.84
N ALA A 215 6.03 -1.94 -31.81
CA ALA A 215 5.82 -3.38 -31.98
C ALA A 215 4.43 -3.62 -32.58
N ALA A 216 4.39 -4.34 -33.71
CA ALA A 216 3.15 -4.65 -34.40
C ALA A 216 2.24 -5.62 -33.63
N ASP A 217 2.80 -6.34 -32.67
CA ASP A 217 2.14 -7.30 -31.78
C ASP A 217 1.91 -6.75 -30.37
N ALA A 218 2.15 -5.46 -30.14
CA ALA A 218 1.88 -4.83 -28.86
C ALA A 218 0.37 -4.79 -28.58
N THR A 219 -0.03 -5.25 -27.40
CA THR A 219 -1.42 -5.15 -26.94
C THR A 219 -1.70 -3.71 -26.46
N PRO A 220 -2.83 -3.08 -26.79
CA PRO A 220 -3.21 -1.81 -26.17
C PRO A 220 -3.18 -1.91 -24.64
N ILE A 221 -2.64 -0.89 -23.96
CA ILE A 221 -2.44 -0.94 -22.51
C ILE A 221 -3.77 -1.08 -21.74
N ASP A 222 -4.86 -0.53 -22.28
CA ASP A 222 -6.22 -0.68 -21.76
C ASP A 222 -6.71 -2.12 -21.87
N ASP A 223 -6.48 -2.78 -23.00
CA ASP A 223 -6.82 -4.20 -23.18
C ASP A 223 -6.00 -5.09 -22.23
N ALA A 224 -4.70 -4.86 -22.13
CA ALA A 224 -3.83 -5.59 -21.21
C ALA A 224 -4.28 -5.42 -19.74
N ALA A 225 -4.64 -4.20 -19.34
CA ALA A 225 -5.14 -3.92 -18.00
C ALA A 225 -6.46 -4.67 -17.71
N MET A 226 -7.41 -4.67 -18.65
CA MET A 226 -8.67 -5.39 -18.50
C MET A 226 -8.48 -6.91 -18.47
N THR A 227 -7.60 -7.45 -19.32
CA THR A 227 -7.25 -8.88 -19.30
C THR A 227 -6.65 -9.29 -17.95
N ILE A 228 -5.76 -8.48 -17.37
CA ILE A 228 -5.19 -8.76 -16.04
C ILE A 228 -6.27 -8.65 -14.95
N LEU A 229 -7.07 -7.58 -14.97
CA LEU A 229 -8.12 -7.31 -14.00
C LEU A 229 -9.17 -8.42 -13.96
N ASN A 230 -9.55 -8.92 -15.13
CA ASN A 230 -10.55 -9.99 -15.28
C ASN A 230 -9.96 -11.39 -15.10
N ASP A 231 -8.67 -11.50 -14.78
CA ASP A 231 -7.96 -12.78 -14.69
C ASP A 231 -8.15 -13.63 -15.97
N GLU A 232 -8.10 -12.98 -17.13
CA GLU A 232 -8.22 -13.64 -18.43
C GLU A 232 -6.85 -14.19 -18.87
N PRO A 233 -6.79 -15.32 -19.60
CA PRO A 233 -5.61 -15.87 -20.26
C PRO A 233 -4.56 -14.85 -20.74
N HIS A 234 -3.42 -14.73 -20.03
CA HIS A 234 -2.33 -13.83 -20.45
C HIS A 234 -0.93 -14.36 -20.12
N THR A 235 0.07 -13.79 -20.80
CA THR A 235 1.48 -14.07 -20.49
C THR A 235 1.98 -13.15 -19.38
N ARG A 236 2.99 -13.62 -18.65
CA ARG A 236 3.62 -12.87 -17.54
C ARG A 236 4.28 -11.56 -17.97
N ARG A 237 4.69 -11.46 -19.22
CA ARG A 237 5.35 -10.28 -19.80
C ARG A 237 4.60 -9.88 -21.06
N ILE A 238 3.94 -8.75 -21.00
CA ILE A 238 3.10 -8.23 -22.08
C ILE A 238 3.80 -7.03 -22.67
N THR A 239 4.06 -7.06 -23.98
CA THR A 239 4.45 -5.86 -24.71
C THR A 239 3.18 -5.04 -24.91
N VAL A 240 3.17 -3.81 -24.42
CA VAL A 240 2.00 -2.94 -24.49
C VAL A 240 2.25 -1.73 -25.38
N SER A 241 1.18 -1.20 -25.96
CA SER A 241 1.19 0.09 -26.64
C SER A 241 0.26 1.07 -25.94
N THR A 242 0.67 2.32 -25.95
CA THR A 242 -0.09 3.48 -25.47
C THR A 242 -0.76 4.24 -26.61
N VAL A 243 -0.49 3.87 -27.86
CA VAL A 243 -1.15 4.42 -29.05
C VAL A 243 -2.23 3.44 -29.53
N LYS A 244 -3.35 3.98 -30.00
CA LYS A 244 -4.40 3.23 -30.71
C LYS A 244 -4.18 3.27 -32.22
#